data_AF-A0A6P5RGX8-F1
#
_entry.id   AF-A0A6P5RGX8-F1
#
_cell.length_a   1.000
_cell.length_b   1.000
_cell.length_c   1.000
_cell.angle_alpha   90.00
_cell.angle_beta   90.00
_cell.angle_gamma   90.00
#
_symmetry.space_group_name_H-M   'P 1'
#
loop_
_entity.id
_entity.type
_entity.pdbx_description
1 polymer ?
#
loop_
_entity_poly.entity_id
_entity_poly.type
_entity_poly.pdbx_seq_one_letter_code
_entity_poly.pdbx_strand_id
1 'polypeptide(L)'
;LWFALCLFHLLIKELQELHSALEEAKADIVGLWALKFLIHKDLLPKSLLKSMYVSFLAGCFRSVRFGLEEAHGKGQALQFNWLYEEGAFILNPEETFSVDFTKVEGAVESLSREILTIQAKGDKEAANLLLQKHGKLTDPLKVALQRLKKIQVPVDIVPTFSVVDKILEQRR
;
A
#
# COMPACT_ATOMS: atom_id res chain seq x y z
N LEU A 1 -24.18 2.50 -1.27
CA LEU A 1 -23.71 2.22 0.12
C LEU A 1 -24.13 0.83 0.61
N TRP A 2 -25.40 0.46 0.56
CA TRP A 2 -25.85 -0.89 0.98
C TRP A 2 -25.30 -2.04 0.12
N PHE A 3 -25.13 -1.85 -1.19
CA PHE A 3 -24.49 -2.83 -2.08
C PHE A 3 -23.00 -3.06 -1.75
N ALA A 4 -22.29 -2.05 -1.25
CA ALA A 4 -20.88 -2.17 -0.88
C ALA A 4 -20.71 -2.98 0.42
N LEU A 5 -21.64 -2.84 1.39
CA LEU A 5 -21.60 -3.59 2.65
C LEU A 5 -21.98 -5.07 2.49
N CYS A 6 -22.95 -5.41 1.63
CA CYS A 6 -23.29 -6.81 1.36
C CYS A 6 -22.17 -7.55 0.58
N LEU A 7 -21.47 -6.87 -0.33
CA LEU A 7 -20.27 -7.42 -0.98
C LEU A 7 -19.14 -7.64 0.03
N PHE A 8 -18.96 -6.72 0.98
CA PHE A 8 -17.90 -6.80 2.00
C PHE A 8 -17.99 -8.06 2.87
N HIS A 9 -19.20 -8.47 3.27
CA HIS A 9 -19.38 -9.64 4.13
C HIS A 9 -19.26 -10.98 3.39
N LEU A 10 -19.59 -11.01 2.08
CA LEU A 10 -19.43 -12.19 1.24
C LEU A 10 -17.94 -12.42 0.85
N LEU A 11 -17.21 -11.33 0.61
CA LEU A 11 -15.79 -11.34 0.22
C LEU A 11 -14.86 -11.89 1.29
N ILE A 12 -15.11 -11.57 2.57
CA ILE A 12 -14.34 -12.11 3.70
C ILE A 12 -14.45 -13.63 3.75
N LYS A 13 -15.64 -14.19 3.48
CA LYS A 13 -15.86 -15.65 3.42
C LYS A 13 -15.16 -16.32 2.24
N GLU A 14 -15.08 -15.63 1.11
CA GLU A 14 -14.52 -16.15 -0.13
C GLU A 14 -13.03 -15.86 -0.33
N LEU A 15 -12.32 -15.18 0.57
CA LEU A 15 -10.86 -14.99 0.40
C LEU A 15 -10.03 -15.46 1.60
N GLN A 16 -10.67 -15.80 2.73
CA GLN A 16 -10.03 -16.37 3.92
C GLN A 16 -8.76 -15.58 4.32
N GLU A 17 -7.62 -16.23 4.52
CA GLU A 17 -6.37 -15.62 4.98
C GLU A 17 -5.74 -14.64 3.95
N LEU A 18 -6.09 -14.78 2.67
CA LEU A 18 -5.61 -13.90 1.60
C LEU A 18 -6.37 -12.57 1.55
N HIS A 19 -7.55 -12.54 2.16
CA HIS A 19 -8.41 -11.37 2.17
C HIS A 19 -7.67 -10.15 2.73
N SER A 20 -6.99 -10.30 3.86
CA SER A 20 -6.39 -9.17 4.55
C SER A 20 -5.35 -8.44 3.70
N ALA A 21 -4.39 -9.15 3.09
CA ALA A 21 -3.35 -8.50 2.29
C ALA A 21 -3.89 -7.87 1.00
N LEU A 22 -4.84 -8.54 0.33
CA LEU A 22 -5.44 -8.02 -0.89
C LEU A 22 -6.38 -6.83 -0.62
N GLU A 23 -7.09 -6.85 0.50
CA GLU A 23 -7.98 -5.77 0.92
C GLU A 23 -7.21 -4.51 1.35
N GLU A 24 -6.09 -4.67 2.07
CA GLU A 24 -5.17 -3.55 2.36
C GLU A 24 -4.62 -2.97 1.05
N ALA A 25 -4.13 -3.82 0.14
CA ALA A 25 -3.64 -3.37 -1.17
C ALA A 25 -4.71 -2.64 -1.99
N LYS A 26 -5.98 -3.09 -1.92
CA LYS A 26 -7.11 -2.42 -2.54
C LYS A 26 -7.34 -1.04 -1.93
N ALA A 27 -7.43 -0.96 -0.61
CA ALA A 27 -7.74 0.29 0.10
C ALA A 27 -6.72 1.38 -0.26
N ASP A 28 -5.44 1.02 -0.29
CA ASP A 28 -4.35 1.91 -0.66
C ASP A 28 -4.42 2.37 -2.13
N ILE A 29 -4.42 1.43 -3.09
CA ILE A 29 -4.31 1.77 -4.51
C ILE A 29 -5.58 2.44 -5.05
N VAL A 30 -6.76 1.98 -4.60
CA VAL A 30 -8.04 2.61 -4.93
C VAL A 30 -8.13 3.97 -4.23
N GLY A 31 -7.53 4.12 -3.05
CA GLY A 31 -7.35 5.40 -2.37
C GLY A 31 -6.60 6.42 -3.22
N LEU A 32 -5.48 6.03 -3.84
CA LEU A 32 -4.74 6.90 -4.79
C LEU A 32 -5.58 7.24 -6.02
N TRP A 33 -6.28 6.27 -6.59
CA TRP A 33 -7.17 6.51 -7.71
C TRP A 33 -8.27 7.52 -7.35
N ALA A 34 -8.87 7.38 -6.16
CA ALA A 34 -9.91 8.27 -5.66
C ALA A 34 -9.37 9.68 -5.37
N LEU A 35 -8.17 9.80 -4.79
CA LEU A 35 -7.52 11.10 -4.57
C LEU A 35 -7.31 11.85 -5.89
N LYS A 36 -6.81 11.16 -6.92
CA LYS A 36 -6.69 11.72 -8.28
C LYS A 36 -8.06 12.19 -8.80
N PHE A 37 -9.10 11.36 -8.66
CA PHE A 37 -10.45 11.72 -9.07
C PHE A 37 -10.95 12.99 -8.38
N LEU A 38 -10.74 13.13 -7.07
CA LEU A 38 -11.13 14.31 -6.30
C LEU A 38 -10.36 15.56 -6.75
N ILE A 39 -9.06 15.45 -7.04
CA ILE A 39 -8.26 16.54 -7.60
C ILE A 39 -8.80 16.96 -8.97
N HIS A 40 -9.16 16.01 -9.84
CA HIS A 40 -9.74 16.29 -11.15
C HIS A 40 -11.14 16.92 -11.10
N LYS A 41 -11.86 16.74 -9.99
CA LYS A 41 -13.13 17.42 -9.73
C LYS A 41 -12.97 18.79 -9.06
N ASP A 42 -11.73 19.29 -8.96
CA ASP A 42 -11.37 20.51 -8.27
C ASP A 42 -11.84 20.53 -6.78
N LEU A 43 -12.04 19.34 -6.18
CA LEU A 43 -12.39 19.18 -4.76
C LEU A 43 -11.15 19.13 -3.85
N LEU A 44 -9.97 18.90 -4.43
CA LEU A 44 -8.67 18.93 -3.76
C LEU A 44 -7.65 19.75 -4.57
N PRO A 45 -6.64 20.38 -3.92
CA PRO A 45 -5.63 21.17 -4.62
C PRO A 45 -4.81 20.36 -5.63
N LYS A 46 -4.60 20.91 -6.83
CA LYS A 46 -3.76 20.31 -7.89
C LYS A 46 -2.30 20.13 -7.48
N SER A 47 -1.82 20.92 -6.52
CA SER A 47 -0.47 20.80 -5.95
C SER A 47 -0.23 19.44 -5.29
N LEU A 48 -1.30 18.73 -4.86
CA LEU A 48 -1.19 17.43 -4.20
C LEU A 48 -0.88 16.27 -5.16
N LEU A 49 -1.11 16.44 -6.47
CA LEU A 49 -1.07 15.34 -7.43
C LEU A 49 0.30 14.65 -7.47
N LYS A 50 1.39 15.43 -7.52
CA LYS A 50 2.75 14.85 -7.53
C LYS A 50 3.16 14.36 -6.14
N SER A 51 2.87 15.14 -5.10
CA SER A 51 3.29 14.79 -3.74
C SER A 51 2.62 13.52 -3.24
N MET A 52 1.35 13.26 -3.59
CA MET A 52 0.67 12.03 -3.13
C MET A 52 1.37 10.76 -3.64
N TYR A 53 1.81 10.72 -4.91
CA TYR A 53 2.52 9.56 -5.46
C TYR A 53 3.92 9.39 -4.88
N VAL A 54 4.64 10.50 -4.67
CA VAL A 54 5.97 10.47 -4.04
C VAL A 54 5.87 10.02 -2.58
N SER A 55 4.89 10.55 -1.84
CA SER A 55 4.62 10.13 -0.46
C SER A 55 4.19 8.67 -0.39
N PHE A 56 3.40 8.19 -1.34
CA PHE A 56 2.99 6.79 -1.41
C PHE A 56 4.19 5.87 -1.65
N LEU A 57 5.07 6.19 -2.62
CA LEU A 57 6.31 5.45 -2.87
C LEU A 57 7.17 5.35 -1.59
N ALA A 58 7.36 6.47 -0.88
CA ALA A 58 8.09 6.46 0.40
C ALA A 58 7.35 5.60 1.46
N GLY A 59 6.03 5.67 1.48
CA GLY A 59 5.15 4.87 2.34
C GLY A 59 5.31 3.37 2.14
N CYS A 60 5.49 2.90 0.89
CA CYS A 60 5.75 1.49 0.61
C CYS A 60 6.96 0.96 1.37
N PHE A 61 8.08 1.71 1.38
CA PHE A 61 9.28 1.30 2.10
C PHE A 61 9.07 1.26 3.62
N ARG A 62 8.27 2.18 4.16
CA ARG A 62 7.90 2.16 5.58
C ARG A 62 7.10 0.91 5.91
N SER A 63 6.04 0.63 5.16
CA SER A 63 5.14 -0.49 5.46
C SER A 63 5.79 -1.86 5.26
N VAL A 64 6.60 -2.05 4.21
CA VAL A 64 7.31 -3.32 3.98
C VAL A 64 8.27 -3.69 5.12
N ARG A 65 8.74 -2.71 5.91
CA ARG A 65 9.62 -2.95 7.07
C ARG A 65 8.93 -3.59 8.26
N PHE A 66 7.59 -3.61 8.32
CA PHE A 66 6.86 -4.41 9.30
C PHE A 66 6.95 -5.91 9.01
N GLY A 67 7.39 -6.29 7.80
CA GLY A 67 7.53 -7.68 7.36
C GLY A 67 6.40 -8.11 6.42
N LEU A 68 6.63 -9.20 5.69
CA LEU A 68 5.66 -9.75 4.73
C LEU A 68 4.70 -10.78 5.34
N GLU A 69 4.92 -11.15 6.59
CA GLU A 69 3.96 -11.97 7.35
C GLU A 69 2.73 -11.13 7.77
N GLU A 70 2.87 -9.80 7.78
CA GLU A 70 1.79 -8.87 8.05
C GLU A 70 1.08 -8.51 6.74
N ALA A 71 -0.26 -8.43 6.80
CA ALA A 71 -1.11 -8.27 5.64
C ALA A 71 -0.82 -6.97 4.87
N HIS A 72 -0.68 -5.86 5.57
CA HIS A 72 -0.43 -4.55 4.99
C HIS A 72 0.99 -4.46 4.41
N GLY A 73 2.02 -5.01 5.07
CA GLY A 73 3.37 -5.12 4.52
C GLY A 73 3.41 -5.94 3.22
N LYS A 74 2.69 -7.06 3.17
CA LYS A 74 2.55 -7.88 1.95
C LYS A 74 1.79 -7.16 0.83
N GLY A 75 0.70 -6.46 1.17
CA GLY A 75 -0.06 -5.64 0.23
C GLY A 75 0.76 -4.48 -0.34
N GLN A 76 1.62 -3.87 0.46
CA GLN A 76 2.52 -2.79 0.05
C GLN A 76 3.65 -3.28 -0.84
N ALA A 77 4.19 -4.48 -0.60
CA ALA A 77 5.12 -5.13 -1.52
C ALA A 77 4.47 -5.40 -2.89
N LEU A 78 3.23 -5.88 -2.90
CA LEU A 78 2.45 -6.09 -4.13
C LEU A 78 2.30 -4.79 -4.92
N GLN A 79 1.88 -3.72 -4.27
CA GLN A 79 1.69 -2.41 -4.91
C GLN A 79 3.01 -1.88 -5.46
N PHE A 80 4.07 -1.89 -4.67
CA PHE A 80 5.38 -1.44 -5.13
C PHE A 80 5.86 -2.22 -6.35
N ASN A 81 5.80 -3.56 -6.32
CA ASN A 81 6.31 -4.39 -7.39
C ASN A 81 5.49 -4.22 -8.68
N TRP A 82 4.16 -4.10 -8.58
CA TRP A 82 3.33 -3.80 -9.75
C TRP A 82 3.70 -2.45 -10.37
N LEU A 83 3.78 -1.39 -9.58
CA LEU A 83 4.12 -0.05 -10.08
C LEU A 83 5.55 0.00 -10.64
N TYR A 84 6.47 -0.78 -10.09
CA TYR A 84 7.82 -0.94 -10.63
C TYR A 84 7.82 -1.69 -11.97
N GLU A 85 7.08 -2.80 -12.09
CA GLU A 85 6.96 -3.57 -13.35
C GLU A 85 6.33 -2.73 -14.48
N GLU A 86 5.32 -1.90 -14.16
CA GLU A 86 4.70 -0.96 -15.10
C GLU A 86 5.60 0.26 -15.42
N GLY A 87 6.79 0.36 -14.79
CA GLY A 87 7.73 1.47 -14.97
C GLY A 87 7.28 2.78 -14.35
N ALA A 88 6.26 2.78 -13.49
CA ALA A 88 5.83 3.94 -12.72
C ALA A 88 6.79 4.26 -11.58
N PHE A 89 7.43 3.23 -10.99
CA PHE A 89 8.54 3.39 -10.05
C PHE A 89 9.86 3.05 -10.72
N ILE A 90 10.87 3.87 -10.46
CA ILE A 90 12.19 3.75 -11.08
C ILE A 90 13.23 3.64 -9.97
N LEU A 91 14.13 2.65 -10.09
CA LEU A 91 15.37 2.58 -9.31
C LEU A 91 16.48 3.30 -10.08
N ASN A 92 16.98 4.38 -9.52
CA ASN A 92 18.04 5.20 -10.10
C ASN A 92 19.44 4.62 -9.78
N PRO A 93 20.49 4.99 -10.54
CA PRO A 93 21.86 4.51 -10.30
C PRO A 93 22.40 4.78 -8.90
N GLU A 94 21.95 5.83 -8.22
CA GLU A 94 22.35 6.19 -6.86
C GLU A 94 21.61 5.36 -5.78
N GLU A 95 20.90 4.32 -6.20
CA GLU A 95 20.00 3.47 -5.42
C GLU A 95 18.89 4.28 -4.71
N THR A 96 18.43 5.34 -5.36
CA THR A 96 17.25 6.10 -4.95
C THR A 96 16.06 5.73 -5.82
N PHE A 97 14.85 6.06 -5.36
CA PHE A 97 13.63 5.78 -6.12
C PHE A 97 12.92 7.06 -6.53
N SER A 98 12.36 7.05 -7.73
CA SER A 98 11.58 8.15 -8.30
C SER A 98 10.27 7.63 -8.91
N VAL A 99 9.35 8.56 -9.15
CA VAL A 99 8.05 8.29 -9.79
C VAL A 99 8.09 8.82 -11.23
N ASP A 100 7.75 7.98 -12.20
CA ASP A 100 7.42 8.40 -13.56
C ASP A 100 5.96 8.87 -13.61
N PHE A 101 5.78 10.20 -13.59
CA PHE A 101 4.46 10.81 -13.63
C PHE A 101 3.69 10.57 -14.93
N THR A 102 4.36 10.15 -16.01
CA THR A 102 3.70 9.80 -17.27
C THR A 102 3.06 8.42 -17.24
N LYS A 103 3.50 7.55 -16.31
CA LYS A 103 3.05 6.15 -16.20
C LYS A 103 2.26 5.85 -14.92
N VAL A 104 2.54 6.56 -13.83
CA VAL A 104 2.01 6.24 -12.50
C VAL A 104 0.48 6.19 -12.44
N GLU A 105 -0.22 7.08 -13.15
CA GLU A 105 -1.68 7.08 -13.16
C GLU A 105 -2.25 5.82 -13.81
N GLY A 106 -1.65 5.38 -14.93
CA GLY A 106 -2.05 4.16 -15.62
C GLY A 106 -1.73 2.91 -14.80
N ALA A 107 -0.57 2.87 -14.15
CA ALA A 107 -0.19 1.78 -13.26
C ALA A 107 -1.15 1.65 -12.07
N VAL A 108 -1.53 2.77 -11.44
CA VAL A 108 -2.51 2.80 -10.33
C VAL A 108 -3.89 2.34 -10.79
N GLU A 109 -4.36 2.79 -11.95
CA GLU A 109 -5.64 2.35 -12.51
C GLU A 109 -5.64 0.86 -12.85
N SER A 110 -4.57 0.36 -13.47
CA SER A 110 -4.45 -1.05 -13.86
C SER A 110 -4.49 -1.98 -12.65
N LEU A 111 -3.74 -1.66 -11.58
CA LEU A 111 -3.76 -2.47 -10.36
C LEU A 111 -5.10 -2.37 -9.64
N SER A 112 -5.72 -1.19 -9.58
CA SER A 112 -7.04 -1.01 -8.99
C SER A 112 -8.07 -1.91 -9.69
N ARG A 113 -8.05 -1.91 -11.03
CA ARG A 113 -8.94 -2.73 -11.86
C ARG A 113 -8.71 -4.23 -11.63
N GLU A 114 -7.45 -4.66 -11.57
CA GLU A 114 -7.08 -6.05 -11.35
C GLU A 114 -7.64 -6.55 -10.01
N ILE A 115 -7.32 -5.86 -8.91
CA ILE A 115 -7.76 -6.23 -7.56
C ILE A 115 -9.29 -6.24 -7.47
N LEU A 116 -9.96 -5.19 -7.95
CA LEU A 116 -11.42 -5.10 -7.92
C LEU A 116 -12.09 -6.18 -8.77
N THR A 117 -11.50 -6.57 -9.90
CA THR A 117 -12.02 -7.64 -10.77
C THR A 117 -11.90 -9.01 -10.10
N ILE A 118 -10.74 -9.31 -9.50
CA ILE A 118 -10.52 -10.53 -8.73
C ILE A 118 -11.55 -10.64 -7.60
N GLN A 119 -11.71 -9.57 -6.82
CA GLN A 119 -12.67 -9.53 -5.71
C GLN A 119 -14.12 -9.66 -6.20
N ALA A 120 -14.51 -8.96 -7.26
CA ALA A 120 -15.87 -9.04 -7.80
C ALA A 120 -16.24 -10.45 -8.29
N LYS A 121 -15.25 -11.21 -8.77
CA LYS A 121 -15.43 -12.61 -9.20
C LYS A 121 -15.30 -13.63 -8.07
N GLY A 122 -14.77 -13.23 -6.91
CA GLY A 122 -14.41 -14.17 -5.84
C GLY A 122 -13.28 -15.13 -6.25
N ASP A 123 -12.37 -14.70 -7.13
CA ASP A 123 -11.35 -15.57 -7.74
C ASP A 123 -10.14 -15.78 -6.80
N LYS A 124 -10.24 -16.80 -5.94
CA LYS A 124 -9.21 -17.17 -4.96
C LYS A 124 -7.87 -17.52 -5.61
N GLU A 125 -7.89 -18.18 -6.76
CA GLU A 125 -6.67 -18.61 -7.45
C GLU A 125 -5.93 -17.40 -8.03
N ALA A 126 -6.64 -16.50 -8.69
CA ALA A 126 -6.07 -15.25 -9.19
C ALA A 126 -5.51 -14.38 -8.05
N ALA A 127 -6.23 -14.27 -6.92
CA ALA A 127 -5.75 -13.57 -5.73
C ALA A 127 -4.43 -14.16 -5.21
N ASN A 128 -4.34 -15.49 -5.13
CA ASN A 128 -3.13 -16.20 -4.74
C ASN A 128 -1.96 -15.94 -5.68
N LEU A 129 -2.18 -16.05 -6.99
CA LEU A 129 -1.15 -15.82 -7.99
C LEU A 129 -0.64 -14.39 -7.96
N LEU A 130 -1.53 -13.41 -7.80
CA LEU A 130 -1.17 -11.99 -7.70
C LEU A 130 -0.27 -11.74 -6.49
N LEU A 131 -0.64 -12.28 -5.32
CA LEU A 131 0.14 -12.15 -4.08
C LEU A 131 1.46 -12.95 -4.12
N GLN A 132 1.49 -14.13 -4.73
CA GLN A 132 2.73 -14.90 -4.87
C GLN A 132 3.72 -14.22 -5.82
N LYS A 133 3.21 -13.61 -6.90
CA LYS A 133 4.05 -12.92 -7.87
C LYS A 133 4.60 -11.62 -7.29
N HIS A 134 3.74 -10.76 -6.74
CA HIS A 134 4.11 -9.39 -6.38
C HIS A 134 4.21 -9.14 -4.87
N GLY A 135 3.61 -9.96 -4.00
CA GLY A 135 3.68 -9.79 -2.53
C GLY A 135 4.97 -10.31 -1.91
N LYS A 136 6.13 -10.09 -2.54
CA LYS A 136 7.44 -10.62 -2.14
C LYS A 136 8.54 -9.55 -2.15
N LEU A 137 9.63 -9.81 -1.44
CA LEU A 137 10.83 -8.97 -1.46
C LEU A 137 11.61 -9.20 -2.76
N THR A 138 11.36 -8.34 -3.75
CA THR A 138 12.15 -8.24 -4.99
C THR A 138 13.48 -7.52 -4.72
N ASP A 139 14.41 -7.61 -5.67
CA ASP A 139 15.72 -6.98 -5.51
C ASP A 139 15.66 -5.45 -5.36
N PRO A 140 14.80 -4.70 -6.10
CA PRO A 140 14.61 -3.27 -5.84
C PRO A 140 14.15 -2.98 -4.40
N LEU A 141 13.20 -3.75 -3.86
CA LEU A 141 12.80 -3.59 -2.45
C LEU A 141 13.95 -3.88 -1.50
N LYS A 142 14.74 -4.94 -1.73
CA LYS A 142 15.90 -5.26 -0.89
C LYS A 142 16.92 -4.11 -0.86
N VAL A 143 17.18 -3.49 -2.00
CA VAL A 143 18.08 -2.32 -2.10
C VAL A 143 17.57 -1.17 -1.22
N ALA A 144 16.27 -0.85 -1.31
CA ALA A 144 15.66 0.20 -0.48
C ALA A 144 15.81 -0.11 1.02
N LEU A 145 15.48 -1.34 1.43
CA LEU A 145 15.55 -1.77 2.83
C LEU A 145 16.98 -1.79 3.38
N GLN A 146 17.95 -2.23 2.58
CA GLN A 146 19.36 -2.23 2.97
C GLN A 146 19.88 -0.81 3.24
N ARG A 147 19.49 0.16 2.40
CA ARG A 147 19.85 1.58 2.62
C ARG A 147 19.25 2.12 3.91
N LEU A 148 17.97 1.87 4.16
CA LEU A 148 17.30 2.29 5.39
C LEU A 148 17.95 1.66 6.63
N LYS A 149 18.38 0.40 6.54
CA LYS A 149 19.13 -0.28 7.60
C LYS A 149 20.51 0.36 7.81
N LYS A 150 21.23 0.69 6.74
CA LYS A 150 22.58 1.30 6.81
C LYS A 150 22.56 2.65 7.52
N ILE A 151 21.54 3.47 7.29
CA ILE A 151 21.36 4.78 7.94
C ILE A 151 20.58 4.70 9.26
N GLN A 152 20.25 3.50 9.74
CA GLN A 152 19.60 3.24 11.03
C GLN A 152 18.26 3.95 11.23
N VAL A 153 17.41 4.02 10.20
CA VAL A 153 16.05 4.57 10.36
C VAL A 153 15.26 3.67 11.32
N PRO A 154 14.57 4.19 12.35
CA PRO A 154 13.64 3.41 13.17
C PRO A 154 12.48 2.83 12.33
N VAL A 155 11.95 1.66 12.70
CA VAL A 155 10.82 1.04 11.98
C VAL A 155 9.51 1.73 12.32
N ASP A 156 9.28 1.91 13.62
CA ASP A 156 8.06 2.52 14.15
C ASP A 156 8.33 3.14 15.53
N ILE A 157 7.29 3.71 16.13
CA ILE A 157 7.32 4.36 17.42
C ILE A 157 6.91 3.41 18.56
N VAL A 158 7.50 3.60 19.74
CA VAL A 158 6.99 2.99 20.99
C VAL A 158 6.38 4.13 21.80
N PRO A 159 5.04 4.21 21.94
CA PRO A 159 4.41 5.34 22.58
C PRO A 159 4.60 5.30 24.10
N THR A 160 4.90 6.46 24.68
CA THR A 160 4.90 6.68 26.13
C THR A 160 3.74 7.59 26.51
N PHE A 161 2.76 7.04 27.23
CA PHE A 161 1.50 7.72 27.52
C PHE A 161 1.50 8.36 28.92
N SER A 162 2.34 9.38 29.12
CA SER A 162 2.52 10.06 30.43
C SER A 162 1.23 10.61 31.04
N VAL A 163 0.20 10.90 30.23
CA VAL A 163 -1.12 11.34 30.72
C VAL A 163 -1.87 10.19 31.40
N VAL A 164 -1.74 8.97 30.89
CA VAL A 164 -2.37 7.78 31.49
C VAL A 164 -1.75 7.50 32.85
N ASP A 165 -0.41 7.58 32.93
CA ASP A 165 0.32 7.38 34.19
C ASP A 165 -0.16 8.36 35.27
N LYS A 166 -0.29 9.65 34.93
CA LYS A 166 -0.82 10.69 35.84
C LYS A 166 -2.26 10.42 36.28
N ILE A 167 -3.13 9.95 35.38
CA ILE A 167 -4.52 9.62 35.73
C ILE A 167 -4.56 8.42 36.69
N LEU A 168 -3.69 7.43 36.52
CA LEU A 168 -3.62 6.26 37.38
C LEU A 168 -3.03 6.59 38.76
N GLU A 169 -2.04 7.48 38.83
CA GLU A 169 -1.48 7.98 40.08
C GLU A 169 -2.50 8.79 40.89
N GLN A 170 -3.30 9.65 40.24
CA GLN A 170 -4.35 10.43 40.91
C GLN A 170 -5.53 9.59 41.44
N ARG A 171 -5.65 8.34 40.98
CA ARG A 171 -6.69 7.39 41.43
C ARG A 171 -6.22 6.47 42.55
N ARG A 172 -4.94 6.51 42.93
CA ARG A 172 -4.39 5.83 44.11
C ARG A 172 -4.45 6.73 45.32
#